data_AF-A0A2N3N2U3-F1
#
_entry.id   AF-A0A2N3N2U3-F1
#
_cell.length_a   1.000
_cell.length_b   1.000
_cell.length_c   1.000
_cell.angle_alpha   90.00
_cell.angle_beta   90.00
_cell.angle_gamma   90.00
#
_symmetry.space_group_name_H-M   'P 1'
#
loop_
_entity.id
_entity.type
_entity.pdbx_description
1 polymer ?
#
loop_
_entity_poly.entity_id
_entity_poly.type
_entity_poly.pdbx_seq_one_letter_code
_entity_poly.pdbx_strand_id
1 'polypeptide(L)'
;STPTMKLIVLGLPRTGTQSLAEALAILGISPVYHMRDVAKNKHQDLWVAAIDAKFEGKGDPWTRKGFDKILAGYEAVADFPAAIFPEELIAAYPEASIILTTRTTDSWQASMLSTLWHHHSRQPDDDPSPLATLRRKYHGHCWGNDLPANGRRFFDEHNERTRKAAEAAVAESKAAGEGESGSGRKFLELTVGAGWGPLCEFLGVPVPDVSYPRSDDWVQYKATVAKENETAAGPA
;
A
#
# COMPACT_ATOMS: atom_id res chain seq x y z
N SER A 1 -8.02 -12.92 22.04
CA SER A 1 -8.43 -11.55 21.70
C SER A 1 -8.18 -11.33 20.23
N THR A 2 -9.01 -10.52 19.57
CA THR A 2 -8.77 -10.05 18.20
C THR A 2 -7.51 -9.15 18.21
N PRO A 3 -6.57 -9.28 17.27
CA PRO A 3 -5.39 -8.42 17.23
C PRO A 3 -5.78 -6.95 17.07
N THR A 4 -5.01 -6.07 17.69
CA THR A 4 -5.14 -4.61 17.55
C THR A 4 -4.29 -4.14 16.37
N MET A 5 -4.82 -3.24 15.54
CA MET A 5 -4.05 -2.63 14.45
C MET A 5 -2.92 -1.78 15.03
N LYS A 6 -1.68 -2.16 14.76
CA LYS A 6 -0.47 -1.45 15.22
C LYS A 6 0.06 -0.50 14.15
N LEU A 7 0.00 -0.91 12.87
CA LEU A 7 0.61 -0.17 11.77
C LEU A 7 -0.27 -0.10 10.52
N ILE A 8 -0.32 1.08 9.91
CA ILE A 8 -0.93 1.32 8.61
C ILE A 8 0.17 1.76 7.63
N VAL A 9 0.44 0.94 6.62
CA VAL A 9 1.40 1.25 5.55
C VAL A 9 0.64 1.75 4.33
N LEU A 10 0.80 3.03 4.01
CA LEU A 10 0.00 3.77 3.01
C LEU A 10 0.79 4.12 1.73
N GLY A 11 1.95 3.50 1.52
CA GLY A 11 2.64 3.60 0.24
C GLY A 11 1.96 2.76 -0.85
N LEU A 12 1.90 3.30 -2.07
CA LEU A 12 1.35 2.59 -3.22
C LEU A 12 2.16 1.33 -3.56
N PRO A 13 1.59 0.37 -4.32
CA PRO A 13 2.35 -0.74 -4.86
C PRO A 13 3.66 -0.28 -5.53
N ARG A 14 4.64 -1.19 -5.51
CA ARG A 14 5.98 -0.97 -6.10
C ARG A 14 6.87 0.04 -5.34
N THR A 15 6.49 0.33 -4.09
CA THR A 15 7.29 1.07 -3.10
C THR A 15 7.86 0.17 -1.99
N GLY A 16 8.01 -1.14 -2.25
CA GLY A 16 8.64 -2.07 -1.28
C GLY A 16 7.70 -2.59 -0.19
N THR A 17 6.38 -2.44 -0.37
CA THR A 17 5.32 -2.87 0.57
C THR A 17 5.45 -4.32 1.03
N GLN A 18 5.77 -5.25 0.12
CA GLN A 18 5.99 -6.66 0.47
C GLN A 18 7.22 -6.88 1.36
N SER A 19 8.36 -6.27 0.99
CA SER A 19 9.58 -6.39 1.78
C SER A 19 9.39 -5.79 3.17
N LEU A 20 8.64 -4.69 3.28
CA LEU A 20 8.27 -4.12 4.57
C LEU A 20 7.34 -5.05 5.37
N ALA A 21 6.34 -5.67 4.75
CA ALA A 21 5.46 -6.62 5.44
C ALA A 21 6.25 -7.81 6.03
N GLU A 22 7.22 -8.34 5.28
CA GLU A 22 8.12 -9.40 5.77
C GLU A 22 9.04 -8.89 6.90
N ALA A 23 9.54 -7.64 6.79
CA ALA A 23 10.35 -7.02 7.82
C ALA A 23 9.56 -6.81 9.13
N LEU A 24 8.30 -6.38 9.04
CA LEU A 24 7.40 -6.22 10.18
C LEU A 24 7.14 -7.57 10.86
N ALA A 25 6.95 -8.64 10.09
CA ALA A 25 6.78 -9.98 10.64
C ALA A 25 8.02 -10.47 11.41
N ILE A 26 9.23 -10.19 10.90
CA ILE A 26 10.49 -10.46 11.62
C ILE A 26 10.56 -9.69 12.95
N LEU A 27 10.05 -8.45 12.98
CA LEU A 27 9.98 -7.62 14.17
C LEU A 27 8.79 -7.95 15.10
N GLY A 28 8.04 -9.02 14.81
CA GLY A 28 6.93 -9.48 15.65
C GLY A 28 5.61 -8.71 15.47
N ILE A 29 5.47 -7.95 14.38
CA ILE A 29 4.20 -7.31 13.99
C ILE A 29 3.59 -8.12 12.86
N SER A 30 2.64 -8.98 13.21
CA SER A 30 2.06 -10.00 12.31
C SER A 30 0.71 -10.49 12.83
N PRO A 31 -0.26 -10.81 11.96
CA PRO A 31 -0.15 -10.83 10.50
C PRO A 31 -0.29 -9.44 9.87
N VAL A 32 0.37 -9.26 8.72
CA VAL A 32 0.29 -8.04 7.89
C VAL A 32 -0.60 -8.31 6.69
N TYR A 33 -1.71 -7.59 6.56
CA TYR A 33 -2.59 -7.69 5.40
C TYR A 33 -1.92 -7.08 4.17
N HIS A 34 -1.97 -7.78 3.03
CA HIS A 34 -1.42 -7.32 1.75
C HIS A 34 -2.37 -7.67 0.58
N MET A 35 -2.14 -7.14 -0.64
CA MET A 35 -2.87 -7.54 -1.85
C MET A 35 -2.99 -9.07 -2.04
N ARG A 36 -2.00 -9.84 -1.55
CA ARG A 36 -1.96 -11.31 -1.60
C ARG A 36 -3.13 -11.95 -0.84
N ASP A 37 -3.58 -11.28 0.21
CA ASP A 37 -4.66 -11.76 1.07
C ASP A 37 -6.03 -11.55 0.43
N VAL A 38 -6.16 -10.67 -0.56
CA VAL A 38 -7.46 -10.35 -1.19
C VAL A 38 -8.08 -11.59 -1.82
N ALA A 39 -7.37 -12.24 -2.74
CA ALA A 39 -7.90 -13.44 -3.42
C ALA A 39 -8.01 -14.62 -2.45
N LYS A 40 -7.01 -14.80 -1.59
CA LYS A 40 -6.96 -15.88 -0.59
C LYS A 40 -8.20 -15.86 0.32
N ASN A 41 -8.59 -14.67 0.76
CA ASN A 41 -9.70 -14.49 1.70
C ASN A 41 -11.02 -14.08 1.02
N LYS A 42 -11.04 -14.03 -0.32
CA LYS A 42 -12.21 -13.61 -1.12
C LYS A 42 -12.72 -12.21 -0.76
N HIS A 43 -11.82 -11.29 -0.44
CA HIS A 43 -12.16 -9.93 -0.02
C HIS A 43 -12.39 -8.95 -1.18
N GLN A 44 -12.29 -9.40 -2.44
CA GLN A 44 -12.39 -8.52 -3.61
C GLN A 44 -13.69 -7.71 -3.64
N ASP A 45 -14.83 -8.31 -3.29
CA ASP A 45 -16.14 -7.63 -3.34
C ASP A 45 -16.27 -6.58 -2.23
N LEU A 46 -15.66 -6.84 -1.06
CA LEU A 46 -15.60 -5.87 0.04
C LEU A 46 -14.76 -4.66 -0.34
N TRP A 47 -13.59 -4.88 -0.95
CA TRP A 47 -12.76 -3.79 -1.44
C TRP A 47 -13.40 -3.03 -2.61
N VAL A 48 -14.12 -3.70 -3.50
CA VAL A 48 -14.92 -3.05 -4.55
C VAL A 48 -15.99 -2.16 -3.92
N ALA A 49 -16.72 -2.63 -2.91
CA ALA A 49 -17.71 -1.81 -2.20
C ALA A 49 -17.09 -0.60 -1.48
N ALA A 50 -15.86 -0.72 -0.96
CA ALA A 50 -15.12 0.41 -0.39
C ALA A 50 -14.75 1.46 -1.44
N ILE A 51 -14.30 1.02 -2.61
CA ILE A 51 -13.97 1.91 -3.74
C ILE A 51 -15.23 2.59 -4.27
N ASP A 52 -16.33 1.84 -4.41
CA ASP A 52 -17.63 2.35 -4.85
C ASP A 52 -18.14 3.46 -3.92
N ALA A 53 -18.02 3.26 -2.60
CA ALA A 53 -18.37 4.29 -1.62
C ALA A 53 -17.47 5.53 -1.73
N LYS A 54 -16.14 5.37 -1.80
CA LYS A 54 -15.18 6.49 -1.81
C LYS A 54 -15.21 7.30 -3.11
N PHE A 55 -15.19 6.63 -4.25
CA PHE A 55 -14.96 7.28 -5.55
C PHE A 55 -16.21 7.43 -6.42
N GLU A 56 -17.27 6.65 -6.15
CA GLU A 56 -18.48 6.65 -6.96
C GLU A 56 -19.73 7.10 -6.19
N GLY A 57 -19.60 7.41 -4.89
CA GLY A 57 -20.72 7.80 -4.03
C GLY A 57 -21.77 6.69 -3.85
N LYS A 58 -21.37 5.43 -4.05
CA LYS A 58 -22.24 4.26 -3.99
C LYS A 58 -22.10 3.56 -2.63
N GLY A 59 -23.05 3.85 -1.75
CA GLY A 59 -23.05 3.34 -0.37
C GLY A 59 -22.45 4.33 0.62
N ASP A 60 -22.45 3.95 1.90
CA ASP A 60 -21.97 4.79 2.99
C ASP A 60 -20.43 4.82 3.05
N PRO A 61 -19.82 5.93 3.48
CA PRO A 61 -18.38 6.01 3.74
C PRO A 61 -17.91 4.88 4.67
N TRP A 62 -16.79 4.26 4.32
CA TRP A 62 -16.24 3.17 5.09
C TRP A 62 -15.60 3.67 6.38
N THR A 63 -16.01 3.10 7.50
CA THR A 63 -15.45 3.33 8.84
C THR A 63 -14.76 2.07 9.34
N ARG A 64 -14.24 2.09 10.57
CA ARG A 64 -13.69 0.90 11.25
C ARG A 64 -14.61 -0.31 11.16
N LYS A 65 -15.93 -0.16 11.32
CA LYS A 65 -16.90 -1.24 11.18
C LYS A 65 -16.88 -1.91 9.80
N GLY A 66 -16.63 -1.13 8.75
CA GLY A 66 -16.47 -1.63 7.38
C GLY A 66 -15.13 -2.35 7.22
N PHE A 67 -14.04 -1.67 7.56
CA PHE A 67 -12.69 -2.21 7.42
C PHE A 67 -12.43 -3.45 8.27
N ASP A 68 -13.02 -3.56 9.47
CA ASP A 68 -12.86 -4.73 10.34
C ASP A 68 -13.46 -6.01 9.74
N LYS A 69 -14.36 -5.91 8.74
CA LYS A 69 -14.79 -7.09 7.95
C LYS A 69 -13.64 -7.71 7.16
N ILE A 70 -12.57 -6.95 6.92
CA ILE A 70 -11.39 -7.34 6.15
C ILE A 70 -10.17 -7.48 7.07
N LEU A 71 -9.99 -6.51 7.99
CA LEU A 71 -8.74 -6.26 8.71
C LEU A 71 -8.73 -6.68 10.17
N ALA A 72 -9.86 -7.10 10.76
CA ALA A 72 -9.91 -7.44 12.19
C ALA A 72 -8.91 -8.55 12.60
N GLY A 73 -8.49 -9.42 11.68
CA GLY A 73 -7.51 -10.46 11.95
C GLY A 73 -6.05 -10.04 11.89
N TYR A 74 -5.75 -8.75 11.64
CA TYR A 74 -4.41 -8.28 11.28
C TYR A 74 -3.87 -7.21 12.24
N GLU A 75 -2.55 -7.25 12.47
CA GLU A 75 -1.84 -6.24 13.26
C GLU A 75 -1.31 -5.10 12.39
N ALA A 76 -1.19 -5.30 11.09
CA ALA A 76 -0.82 -4.25 10.16
C ALA A 76 -1.49 -4.45 8.81
N VAL A 77 -1.52 -3.39 8.00
CA VAL A 77 -2.03 -3.40 6.63
C VAL A 77 -1.06 -2.67 5.70
N ALA A 78 -0.85 -3.21 4.51
CA ALA A 78 0.02 -2.64 3.48
C ALA A 78 -0.52 -2.89 2.07
N ASP A 79 0.02 -2.15 1.11
CA ASP A 79 -0.22 -2.31 -0.33
C ASP A 79 -1.65 -1.94 -0.78
N PHE A 80 -1.91 -2.10 -2.07
CA PHE A 80 -3.27 -2.02 -2.61
C PHE A 80 -4.11 -3.21 -2.09
N PRO A 81 -5.41 -3.05 -1.77
CA PRO A 81 -6.23 -1.84 -1.92
C PRO A 81 -6.16 -0.82 -0.79
N ALA A 82 -5.66 -1.18 0.39
CA ALA A 82 -5.65 -0.28 1.55
C ALA A 82 -4.95 1.07 1.27
N ALA A 83 -3.86 1.05 0.51
CA ALA A 83 -3.07 2.24 0.23
C ALA A 83 -3.84 3.39 -0.45
N ILE A 84 -5.01 3.18 -1.07
CA ILE A 84 -5.80 4.28 -1.67
C ILE A 84 -6.85 4.87 -0.72
N PHE A 85 -6.84 4.49 0.56
CA PHE A 85 -7.74 4.96 1.63
C PHE A 85 -6.97 5.62 2.79
N PRO A 86 -6.05 6.57 2.54
CA PRO A 86 -5.21 7.10 3.61
C PRO A 86 -6.04 7.77 4.71
N GLU A 87 -6.98 8.65 4.36
CA GLU A 87 -7.79 9.35 5.37
C GLU A 87 -8.72 8.39 6.13
N GLU A 88 -9.40 7.48 5.43
CA GLU A 88 -10.38 6.60 6.06
C GLU A 88 -9.71 5.59 6.99
N LEU A 89 -8.54 5.04 6.62
CA LEU A 89 -7.80 4.11 7.48
C LEU A 89 -7.17 4.81 8.69
N ILE A 90 -6.61 6.01 8.50
CA ILE A 90 -6.06 6.81 9.61
C ILE A 90 -7.15 7.15 10.63
N ALA A 91 -8.35 7.51 10.16
CA ALA A 91 -9.49 7.78 11.02
C ALA A 91 -10.06 6.51 11.68
N ALA A 92 -10.07 5.38 10.97
CA ALA A 92 -10.63 4.12 11.48
C ALA A 92 -9.79 3.47 12.58
N TYR A 93 -8.47 3.66 12.56
CA TYR A 93 -7.52 3.01 13.46
C TYR A 93 -6.66 4.03 14.22
N PRO A 94 -7.24 4.93 15.04
CA PRO A 94 -6.56 6.04 15.71
C PRO A 94 -5.32 5.62 16.52
N GLU A 95 -5.30 4.38 17.01
CA GLU A 95 -4.22 3.79 17.78
C GLU A 95 -2.99 3.39 16.94
N ALA A 96 -3.17 3.19 15.63
CA ALA A 96 -2.12 2.66 14.77
C ALA A 96 -1.15 3.76 14.33
N SER A 97 0.16 3.45 14.35
CA SER A 97 1.18 4.32 13.75
C SER A 97 1.22 4.15 12.24
N ILE A 98 1.76 5.15 11.54
CA ILE A 98 1.63 5.28 10.08
C ILE A 98 3.00 5.19 9.43
N ILE A 99 3.11 4.41 8.35
CA ILE A 99 4.28 4.39 7.48
C ILE A 99 3.85 4.76 6.06
N LEU A 100 4.51 5.73 5.44
CA LEU A 100 4.40 6.01 4.00
C LEU A 100 5.67 5.50 3.32
N THR A 101 5.58 4.39 2.58
CA THR A 101 6.71 3.91 1.78
C THR A 101 6.82 4.67 0.46
N THR A 102 8.00 5.18 0.15
CA THR A 102 8.23 6.03 -1.03
C THR A 102 9.47 5.63 -1.82
N ARG A 103 9.62 6.24 -2.99
CA ARG A 103 10.79 6.22 -3.87
C ARG A 103 10.65 7.40 -4.84
N THR A 104 11.65 7.67 -5.67
CA THR A 104 11.51 8.72 -6.68
C THR A 104 10.35 8.40 -7.64
N THR A 105 9.59 9.43 -8.04
CA THR A 105 8.43 9.33 -8.94
C THR A 105 8.78 8.61 -10.23
N ASP A 106 9.91 8.93 -10.85
CA ASP A 106 10.44 8.27 -12.06
C ASP A 106 10.64 6.78 -11.85
N SER A 107 11.31 6.40 -10.76
CA SER A 107 11.62 5.00 -10.51
C SER A 107 10.37 4.20 -10.11
N TRP A 108 9.38 4.86 -9.47
CA TRP A 108 8.07 4.27 -9.25
C TRP A 108 7.32 4.05 -10.56
N GLN A 109 7.24 5.07 -11.43
CA GLN A 109 6.52 4.96 -12.69
C GLN A 109 7.13 3.89 -13.59
N ALA A 110 8.47 3.86 -13.72
CA ALA A 110 9.16 2.82 -14.48
C ALA A 110 8.86 1.41 -13.93
N SER A 111 8.80 1.26 -12.61
CA SER A 111 8.44 -0.02 -11.98
C SER A 111 6.98 -0.41 -12.26
N MET A 112 6.04 0.53 -12.17
CA MET A 112 4.63 0.29 -12.50
C MET A 112 4.44 -0.09 -13.98
N LEU A 113 5.05 0.68 -14.89
CA LEU A 113 5.00 0.47 -16.35
C LEU A 113 5.53 -0.91 -16.76
N SER A 114 6.55 -1.44 -16.06
CA SER A 114 7.13 -2.75 -16.33
C SER A 114 6.47 -3.91 -15.56
N THR A 115 5.41 -3.65 -14.77
CA THR A 115 4.75 -4.65 -13.93
C THR A 115 3.23 -4.57 -14.00
N LEU A 116 2.60 -3.98 -12.98
CA LEU A 116 1.15 -3.94 -12.78
C LEU A 116 0.43 -3.31 -13.97
N TRP A 117 0.97 -2.21 -14.52
CA TRP A 117 0.37 -1.56 -15.68
C TRP A 117 0.50 -2.42 -16.94
N HIS A 118 1.69 -2.95 -17.22
CA HIS A 118 1.91 -3.83 -18.36
C HIS A 118 0.96 -5.03 -18.35
N HIS A 119 0.79 -5.65 -17.17
CA HIS A 119 -0.11 -6.77 -16.98
C HIS A 119 -1.56 -6.35 -17.19
N HIS A 120 -1.97 -5.24 -16.58
CA HIS A 120 -3.34 -4.74 -16.66
C HIS A 120 -3.74 -4.36 -18.09
N SER A 121 -2.90 -3.63 -18.83
CA SER A 121 -3.22 -3.11 -20.16
C SER A 121 -3.30 -4.19 -21.25
N ARG A 122 -2.90 -5.43 -20.93
CA ARG A 122 -2.98 -6.61 -21.79
C ARG A 122 -4.08 -7.58 -21.40
N GLN A 123 -4.82 -7.31 -20.32
CA GLN A 123 -5.96 -8.14 -19.96
C GLN A 123 -7.12 -7.88 -20.93
N PRO A 124 -7.84 -8.92 -21.36
CA PRO A 124 -9.02 -8.72 -22.18
C PRO A 124 -10.19 -8.14 -21.36
N ASP A 125 -11.17 -7.56 -22.05
CA ASP A 125 -12.37 -6.98 -21.42
C ASP A 125 -13.21 -8.04 -20.68
N ASP A 126 -13.17 -9.29 -21.12
CA ASP A 126 -13.86 -10.44 -20.54
C ASP A 126 -12.99 -11.26 -19.58
N ASP A 127 -11.92 -10.68 -19.00
CA ASP A 127 -11.06 -11.35 -18.01
C ASP A 127 -11.90 -12.04 -16.91
N PRO A 128 -11.86 -13.39 -16.81
CA PRO A 128 -12.67 -14.16 -15.88
C PRO A 128 -12.13 -14.12 -14.44
N SER A 129 -11.00 -13.46 -14.19
CA SER A 129 -10.41 -13.35 -12.86
C SER A 129 -11.38 -12.69 -11.86
N PRO A 130 -11.54 -13.25 -10.64
CA PRO A 130 -12.33 -12.59 -9.59
C PRO A 130 -11.74 -11.23 -9.19
N LEU A 131 -10.46 -10.98 -9.49
CA LEU A 131 -9.81 -9.69 -9.22
C LEU A 131 -10.01 -8.66 -10.34
N ALA A 132 -10.64 -9.02 -11.47
CA ALA A 132 -10.73 -8.16 -12.64
C ALA A 132 -11.41 -6.83 -12.33
N THR A 133 -12.56 -6.85 -11.64
CA THR A 133 -13.30 -5.63 -11.25
C THR A 133 -12.48 -4.75 -10.32
N LEU A 134 -11.87 -5.33 -9.28
CA LEU A 134 -11.04 -4.60 -8.32
C LEU A 134 -9.84 -3.93 -9.01
N ARG A 135 -9.16 -4.66 -9.90
CA ARG A 135 -8.04 -4.15 -10.70
C ARG A 135 -8.49 -3.03 -11.65
N ARG A 136 -9.57 -3.21 -12.42
CA ARG A 136 -10.08 -2.17 -13.33
C ARG A 136 -10.43 -0.89 -12.57
N LYS A 137 -11.08 -1.01 -11.41
CA LYS A 137 -11.40 0.14 -10.56
C LYS A 137 -10.16 0.84 -10.03
N TYR A 138 -9.14 0.09 -9.59
CA TYR A 138 -7.86 0.67 -9.18
C TYR A 138 -7.23 1.53 -10.28
N HIS A 139 -7.06 0.94 -11.46
CA HIS A 139 -6.44 1.64 -12.59
C HIS A 139 -7.31 2.78 -13.13
N GLY A 140 -8.63 2.62 -13.11
CA GLY A 140 -9.59 3.64 -13.52
C GLY A 140 -9.58 4.85 -12.59
N HIS A 141 -9.68 4.65 -11.27
CA HIS A 141 -9.77 5.75 -10.30
C HIS A 141 -8.43 6.42 -10.00
N CYS A 142 -7.31 5.69 -10.09
CA CYS A 142 -6.00 6.28 -9.80
C CYS A 142 -5.42 7.09 -10.97
N TRP A 143 -5.62 6.67 -12.22
CA TRP A 143 -5.01 7.34 -13.38
C TRP A 143 -5.86 7.31 -14.64
N GLY A 144 -7.18 7.07 -14.52
CA GLY A 144 -8.09 7.10 -15.65
C GLY A 144 -7.79 6.03 -16.71
N ASN A 145 -7.21 4.89 -16.30
CA ASN A 145 -6.65 3.90 -17.22
C ASN A 145 -5.59 4.46 -18.18
N ASP A 146 -4.80 5.45 -17.74
CA ASP A 146 -3.62 5.96 -18.45
C ASP A 146 -2.48 6.28 -17.46
N LEU A 147 -1.81 5.23 -16.97
CA LEU A 147 -0.65 5.37 -16.10
C LEU A 147 0.53 6.13 -16.77
N PRO A 148 0.85 5.94 -18.07
CA PRO A 148 1.87 6.75 -18.73
C PRO A 148 1.64 8.25 -18.60
N ALA A 149 0.41 8.73 -18.84
CA ALA A 149 0.09 10.16 -18.78
C ALA A 149 -0.13 10.66 -17.35
N ASN A 150 -0.85 9.92 -16.51
CA ASN A 150 -1.37 10.41 -15.24
C ASN A 150 -0.66 9.85 -14.00
N GLY A 151 0.16 8.80 -14.16
CA GLY A 151 0.74 8.06 -13.03
C GLY A 151 1.62 8.92 -12.14
N ARG A 152 2.51 9.75 -12.72
CA ARG A 152 3.41 10.63 -11.96
C ARG A 152 2.64 11.57 -11.05
N ARG A 153 1.69 12.30 -11.65
CA ARG A 153 0.80 13.23 -10.94
C ARG A 153 0.09 12.52 -9.79
N PHE A 154 -0.54 11.36 -10.06
CA PHE A 154 -1.26 10.63 -9.02
C PHE A 154 -0.34 10.18 -7.89
N PHE A 155 0.87 9.69 -8.19
CA PHE A 155 1.82 9.26 -7.16
C PHE A 155 2.24 10.41 -6.24
N ASP A 156 2.56 11.56 -6.83
CA ASP A 156 2.97 12.74 -6.08
C ASP A 156 1.82 13.29 -5.22
N GLU A 157 0.62 13.42 -5.80
CA GLU A 157 -0.59 13.85 -5.08
C GLU A 157 -1.00 12.88 -3.97
N HIS A 158 -0.89 11.57 -4.21
CA HIS A 158 -1.16 10.53 -3.21
C HIS A 158 -0.21 10.64 -2.02
N ASN A 159 1.09 10.77 -2.29
CA ASN A 159 2.10 10.89 -1.23
C ASN A 159 1.93 12.19 -0.43
N GLU A 160 1.64 13.31 -1.09
CA GLU A 160 1.36 14.58 -0.42
C GLU A 160 0.12 14.50 0.46
N ARG A 161 -0.99 13.96 -0.07
CA ARG A 161 -2.24 13.76 0.68
C ARG A 161 -2.02 12.87 1.90
N THR A 162 -1.33 11.75 1.72
CA THR A 162 -1.04 10.79 2.79
C THR A 162 -0.16 11.42 3.87
N ARG A 163 0.87 12.16 3.48
CA ARG A 163 1.75 12.88 4.41
C ARG A 163 0.97 13.88 5.25
N LYS A 164 0.14 14.73 4.61
CA LYS A 164 -0.70 15.71 5.32
C LYS A 164 -1.65 15.03 6.31
N ALA A 165 -2.32 13.96 5.90
CA ALA A 165 -3.24 13.22 6.77
C ALA A 165 -2.51 12.57 7.97
N ALA A 166 -1.33 12.00 7.73
CA ALA A 166 -0.53 11.38 8.78
C ALA A 166 0.02 12.41 9.79
N GLU A 167 0.52 13.55 9.31
CA GLU A 167 1.01 14.65 10.15
C GLU A 167 -0.12 15.23 11.01
N ALA A 168 -1.31 15.44 10.43
CA ALA A 168 -2.49 15.90 11.16
C ALA A 168 -2.87 14.91 12.27
N ALA A 169 -2.92 13.61 11.94
CA ALA A 169 -3.23 12.56 12.90
C ALA A 169 -2.21 12.43 14.05
N VAL A 170 -0.92 12.65 13.78
CA VAL A 170 0.13 12.71 14.81
C VAL A 170 -0.06 13.95 15.69
N ALA A 171 -0.40 15.10 15.11
CA ALA A 171 -0.65 16.33 15.86
C ALA A 171 -1.89 16.18 16.77
N GLU A 172 -2.96 15.56 16.28
CA GLU A 172 -4.17 15.28 17.05
C GLU A 172 -3.89 14.34 18.23
N SER A 173 -3.16 13.23 18.01
CA SER A 173 -2.76 12.31 19.09
C SER A 173 -1.92 13.01 20.16
N LYS A 174 -0.99 13.90 19.76
CA LYS A 174 -0.23 14.73 20.71
C LYS A 174 -1.12 15.68 21.51
N ALA A 175 -2.06 16.36 20.84
CA ALA A 175 -2.98 17.30 21.49
C ALA A 175 -3.94 16.60 22.47
N ALA A 176 -4.25 15.31 22.25
CA ALA A 176 -5.06 14.49 23.15
C ALA A 176 -4.31 14.04 24.43
N GLY A 177 -3.04 14.42 24.61
CA GLY A 177 -2.26 14.11 25.81
C GLY A 177 -1.54 12.75 25.77
N GLU A 178 -1.57 12.03 24.64
CA GLU A 178 -0.92 10.73 24.49
C GLU A 178 0.63 10.83 24.35
N GLY A 179 1.15 12.06 24.25
CA GLY A 179 2.57 12.35 24.04
C GLY A 179 3.45 12.28 25.29
N GLU A 180 2.91 12.43 26.50
CA GLU A 180 3.70 12.47 27.74
C GLU A 180 4.22 11.09 28.18
N SER A 181 3.55 10.01 27.75
CA SER A 181 3.91 8.61 28.03
C SER A 181 4.69 7.92 26.91
N GLY A 182 5.01 8.63 25.81
CA GLY A 182 5.65 8.02 24.62
C GLY A 182 4.73 7.08 23.82
N SER A 183 3.42 7.11 24.08
CA SER A 183 2.40 6.22 23.48
C SER A 183 1.62 6.84 22.32
N GLY A 184 1.91 8.09 21.97
CA GLY A 184 1.22 8.77 20.87
C GLY A 184 1.52 8.17 19.50
N ARG A 185 0.59 8.36 18.57
CA ARG A 185 0.72 7.97 17.16
C ARG A 185 1.99 8.55 16.56
N LYS A 186 2.76 7.71 15.84
CA LYS A 186 3.96 8.12 15.11
C LYS A 186 3.73 8.03 13.61
N PHE A 187 4.52 8.81 12.86
CA PHE A 187 4.58 8.76 11.39
C PHE A 187 6.02 8.59 10.92
N LEU A 188 6.23 7.69 9.95
CA LEU A 188 7.51 7.49 9.27
C LEU A 188 7.32 7.53 7.75
N GLU A 189 8.10 8.35 7.07
CA GLU A 189 8.30 8.22 5.63
C GLU A 189 9.54 7.34 5.37
N LEU A 190 9.34 6.23 4.67
CA LEU A 190 10.37 5.21 4.47
C LEU A 190 10.69 5.04 2.98
N THR A 191 11.86 5.52 2.55
CA THR A 191 12.31 5.31 1.17
C THR A 191 12.76 3.86 0.95
N VAL A 192 12.36 3.27 -0.18
CA VAL A 192 12.83 1.93 -0.59
C VAL A 192 14.34 1.82 -0.52
N GLY A 193 14.83 0.79 0.16
CA GLY A 193 16.26 0.53 0.33
C GLY A 193 16.88 1.13 1.60
N ALA A 194 16.09 1.81 2.44
CA ALA A 194 16.55 2.34 3.73
C ALA A 194 17.03 1.25 4.73
N GLY A 195 16.57 0.00 4.56
CA GLY A 195 16.96 -1.12 5.42
C GLY A 195 16.36 -1.05 6.82
N TRP A 196 17.05 -1.64 7.80
CA TRP A 196 16.54 -1.76 9.17
C TRP A 196 16.55 -0.47 9.97
N GLY A 197 17.56 0.39 9.81
CA GLY A 197 17.84 1.52 10.72
C GLY A 197 16.62 2.39 11.03
N PRO A 198 16.04 3.08 10.04
CA PRO A 198 14.89 3.96 10.27
C PRO A 198 13.63 3.22 10.76
N LEU A 199 13.42 1.97 10.33
CA LEU A 199 12.28 1.16 10.76
C LEU A 199 12.39 0.76 12.23
N CYS A 200 13.56 0.26 12.64
CA CYS A 200 13.85 -0.15 14.01
C CYS A 200 13.82 1.04 14.97
N GLU A 201 14.37 2.19 14.57
CA GLU A 201 14.30 3.44 15.34
C GLU A 201 12.85 3.90 15.56
N PHE A 202 12.04 3.90 14.50
CA PHE A 202 10.62 4.27 14.56
C PHE A 202 9.83 3.38 15.54
N LEU A 203 10.08 2.07 15.49
CA LEU A 203 9.42 1.08 16.34
C LEU A 203 10.01 0.99 17.75
N GLY A 204 11.19 1.58 17.99
CA GLY A 204 11.88 1.51 19.29
C GLY A 204 12.41 0.11 19.61
N VAL A 205 12.86 -0.64 18.60
CA VAL A 205 13.35 -2.03 18.74
C VAL A 205 14.78 -2.14 18.21
N PRO A 206 15.59 -3.11 18.70
CA PRO A 206 16.93 -3.34 18.15
C PRO A 206 16.89 -3.82 16.69
N VAL A 207 17.97 -3.55 15.95
CA VAL A 207 18.17 -4.10 14.60
C VAL A 207 18.40 -5.61 14.71
N PRO A 208 17.64 -6.45 13.99
CA PRO A 208 17.82 -7.89 14.04
C PRO A 208 19.08 -8.32 13.27
N ASP A 209 19.70 -9.43 13.69
CA ASP A 209 20.89 -10.02 13.04
C ASP A 209 20.51 -10.85 11.80
N VAL A 210 19.76 -10.25 10.88
CA VAL A 210 19.39 -10.83 9.58
C VAL A 210 19.39 -9.73 8.51
N SER A 211 19.59 -10.11 7.25
CA SER A 211 19.47 -9.15 6.15
C SER A 211 18.04 -8.63 6.01
N TYR A 212 17.90 -7.34 5.68
CA TYR A 212 16.58 -6.77 5.39
C TYR A 212 15.94 -7.50 4.19
N PRO A 213 14.66 -7.89 4.26
CA PRO A 213 14.00 -8.62 3.18
C PRO A 213 14.05 -7.87 1.84
N ARG A 214 14.22 -8.62 0.74
CA ARG A 214 14.22 -8.07 -0.62
C ARG A 214 13.35 -8.95 -1.51
N SER A 215 12.04 -8.74 -1.39
CA SER A 215 11.03 -9.55 -2.07
C SER A 215 10.32 -8.73 -3.15
N ASP A 216 10.32 -9.27 -4.37
CA ASP A 216 9.61 -8.72 -5.53
C ASP A 216 9.15 -9.87 -6.45
N ASP A 217 7.88 -10.24 -6.38
CA ASP A 217 7.31 -11.33 -7.21
C ASP A 217 7.33 -11.04 -8.72
N TRP A 218 7.59 -9.79 -9.09
CA TRP A 218 7.61 -9.39 -10.50
C TRP A 218 8.96 -9.62 -11.17
N VAL A 219 9.97 -10.20 -10.51
CA VAL A 219 11.31 -10.40 -11.09
C VAL A 219 11.25 -11.18 -12.40
N GLN A 220 10.59 -12.34 -12.42
CA GLN A 220 10.46 -13.17 -13.63
C GLN A 220 9.65 -12.43 -14.71
N TYR A 221 8.55 -11.80 -14.33
CA TYR A 221 7.69 -11.05 -15.24
C TYR A 221 8.43 -9.88 -15.91
N LYS A 222 9.19 -9.09 -15.14
CA LYS A 222 10.01 -7.98 -15.67
C LYS A 222 11.02 -8.46 -16.69
N ALA A 223 11.61 -9.65 -16.49
CA ALA A 223 12.54 -10.24 -17.46
C ALA A 223 11.84 -10.55 -18.79
N THR A 224 10.58 -11.00 -18.75
CA THR A 224 9.74 -11.18 -19.95
C THR A 224 9.45 -9.84 -20.63
N VAL A 225 9.01 -8.82 -19.87
CA VAL A 225 8.72 -7.49 -20.41
C VAL A 225 9.95 -6.85 -21.05
N ALA A 226 11.13 -7.00 -20.46
CA ALA A 226 12.38 -6.50 -21.03
C ALA A 226 12.66 -7.10 -22.41
N LYS A 227 12.52 -8.43 -22.55
CA LYS A 227 12.69 -9.13 -23.83
C LYS A 227 11.67 -8.70 -24.88
N GLU A 228 10.41 -8.49 -24.49
CA GLU A 228 9.36 -7.96 -25.39
C GLU A 228 9.76 -6.59 -25.94
N ASN A 229 10.23 -5.68 -25.07
CA ASN A 229 10.63 -4.34 -25.46
C ASN A 229 11.88 -4.33 -26.37
N GLU A 230 12.86 -5.19 -26.10
CA GLU A 230 14.04 -5.36 -26.98
C GLU A 230 13.64 -5.84 -28.37
N THR A 231 12.70 -6.80 -28.45
CA THR A 231 12.21 -7.33 -29.72
C THR A 231 11.44 -6.26 -30.51
N ALA A 232 10.65 -5.43 -29.82
CA ALA A 232 9.86 -4.36 -30.44
C ALA A 232 10.71 -3.18 -30.94
N ALA A 233 11.86 -2.92 -30.32
CA ALA A 233 12.76 -1.82 -30.70
C ALA A 233 13.51 -2.06 -32.03
N GLY A 234 13.57 -3.32 -32.50
CA GLY A 234 14.35 -3.71 -33.68
C GLY A 234 15.88 -3.67 -33.44
N PRO A 235 16.69 -4.25 -34.34
CA PRO A 235 18.15 -4.10 -34.24
C PRO A 235 18.53 -2.63 -34.45
N ALA A 236 19.42 -2.14 -33.57
CA ALA A 236 20.01 -0.80 -33.66
C ALA A 236 20.83 -0.59 -34.94
#